data_AF-A0A7Y1UDD4-F1
#
_entry.id   AF-A0A7Y1UDD4-F1
#
_cell.length_a   1.000
_cell.length_b   1.000
_cell.length_c   1.000
_cell.angle_alpha   90.00
_cell.angle_beta   90.00
_cell.angle_gamma   90.00
#
_symmetry.space_group_name_H-M   'P 1'
#
loop_
_entity.id
_entity.type
_entity.pdbx_description
1 polymer ?
#
loop_
_entity_poly.entity_id
_entity_poly.type
_entity_poly.pdbx_seq_one_letter_code
_entity_poly.pdbx_strand_id
1 'polypeptide(L)'
;MKFNLLGTDTNSEARAGEFFTAHGKVETPIFMPVGTAATVKAVNQQQLKSDVQAEIILGNTYHLNLRPGTDIIKDAGGLHKFMNWDYPILTDSGGYQVFSLAEIRKITEEGVAFQSHIDGSRRFLSPETSVDIQRILGSDIIMAFDECTPYPCSEEDAVKSLKLTHKWLKRSVDHFNTTESLYGFDQTIFPIVQGSVYNKLRVESAQFVSSLNCHGNAIG
;
A
#
# COMPACT_ATOMS: atom_id res chain seq x y z
N MET A 1 13.05 6.75 5.40
CA MET A 1 13.57 5.36 5.28
C MET A 1 14.93 5.36 4.59
N LYS A 2 15.85 4.46 4.96
CA LYS A 2 17.16 4.28 4.30
C LYS A 2 17.27 2.85 3.77
N PHE A 3 17.61 2.70 2.49
CA PHE A 3 17.92 1.41 1.85
C PHE A 3 19.43 1.31 1.59
N ASN A 4 20.04 0.19 1.98
CA ASN A 4 21.44 -0.14 1.73
C ASN A 4 21.50 -1.31 0.74
N LEU A 5 22.18 -1.11 -0.39
CA LEU A 5 22.51 -2.21 -1.30
C LEU A 5 23.75 -2.92 -0.77
N LEU A 6 23.64 -4.21 -0.45
CA LEU A 6 24.71 -5.03 0.12
C LEU A 6 25.46 -5.83 -0.94
N GLY A 7 24.78 -6.22 -2.01
CA GLY A 7 25.39 -6.95 -3.12
C GLY A 7 24.50 -7.01 -4.34
N THR A 8 25.14 -7.25 -5.48
CA THR A 8 24.51 -7.49 -6.78
C THR A 8 25.08 -8.77 -7.37
N ASP A 9 24.24 -9.54 -8.06
CA ASP A 9 24.73 -10.68 -8.82
C ASP A 9 25.45 -10.20 -10.09
N THR A 10 26.50 -10.90 -10.53
CA THR A 10 27.26 -10.50 -11.72
C THR A 10 26.62 -10.95 -13.03
N ASN A 11 25.67 -11.90 -12.98
CA ASN A 11 25.08 -12.55 -14.15
C ASN A 11 23.59 -12.19 -14.33
N SER A 12 23.03 -11.33 -13.47
CA SER A 12 21.61 -10.94 -13.48
C SER A 12 21.40 -9.58 -12.81
N GLU A 13 20.18 -9.04 -12.91
CA GLU A 13 19.77 -7.80 -12.23
C GLU A 13 19.39 -8.01 -10.75
N ALA A 14 19.75 -9.15 -10.16
CA ALA A 14 19.40 -9.49 -8.79
C ALA A 14 20.22 -8.64 -7.79
N ARG A 15 19.56 -8.25 -6.69
CA ARG A 15 20.12 -7.38 -5.66
C ARG A 15 19.79 -7.94 -4.30
N ALA A 16 20.78 -7.95 -3.41
CA ALA A 16 20.61 -8.18 -1.99
C ALA A 16 20.85 -6.86 -1.25
N GLY A 17 19.95 -6.52 -0.34
CA GLY A 17 20.01 -5.26 0.39
C GLY A 17 19.23 -5.31 1.68
N GLU A 18 19.15 -4.18 2.37
CA GLU A 18 18.36 -4.04 3.60
C GLU A 18 17.75 -2.63 3.66
N PHE A 19 16.62 -2.50 4.34
CA PHE A 19 16.09 -1.19 4.74
C PHE A 19 15.65 -1.18 6.20
N PHE A 20 15.60 0.02 6.76
CA PHE A 20 15.20 0.23 8.15
C PHE A 20 13.92 1.05 8.21
N THR A 21 12.99 0.54 9.01
CA THR A 21 11.76 1.22 9.42
C THR A 21 11.84 1.59 10.90
N ALA A 22 10.77 2.16 11.45
CA ALA A 22 10.69 2.43 12.88
C ALA A 22 10.61 1.14 13.72
N HIS A 23 10.04 0.07 13.16
CA HIS A 23 9.81 -1.19 13.86
C HIS A 23 10.84 -2.29 13.56
N GLY A 24 11.83 -2.01 12.71
CA GLY A 24 12.90 -2.97 12.48
C GLY A 24 13.59 -2.88 11.12
N LYS A 25 14.61 -3.71 10.98
CA LYS A 25 15.33 -3.98 9.74
C LYS A 25 14.55 -5.00 8.91
N VAL A 26 14.57 -4.83 7.59
CA VAL A 26 14.10 -5.81 6.61
C VAL A 26 15.21 -6.07 5.59
N GLU A 27 15.62 -7.31 5.44
CA GLU A 27 16.51 -7.80 4.39
C GLU A 27 15.73 -8.01 3.09
N THR A 28 16.37 -7.82 1.95
CA THR A 28 15.77 -7.95 0.62
C THR A 28 16.65 -8.87 -0.25
N PRO A 29 16.07 -9.73 -1.11
CA PRO A 29 14.64 -9.84 -1.45
C PRO A 29 13.79 -10.43 -0.31
N ILE A 30 12.55 -9.95 -0.16
CA ILE A 30 11.64 -10.37 0.90
C ILE A 30 10.27 -10.76 0.34
N PHE A 31 9.66 -11.77 0.95
CA PHE A 31 8.26 -12.09 0.76
C PHE A 31 7.45 -11.62 1.97
N MET A 32 6.35 -10.91 1.74
CA MET A 32 5.48 -10.39 2.80
C MET A 32 4.24 -11.27 2.97
N PRO A 33 4.07 -11.98 4.11
CA PRO A 33 2.82 -12.63 4.43
C PRO A 33 1.67 -11.62 4.49
N VAL A 34 0.50 -12.00 3.97
CA VAL A 34 -0.66 -11.10 3.87
C VAL A 34 -1.60 -11.28 5.06
N GLY A 35 -1.75 -10.21 5.85
CA GLY A 35 -2.71 -10.07 6.93
C GLY A 35 -3.96 -9.32 6.47
N THR A 36 -5.07 -10.04 6.27
CA THR A 36 -6.31 -9.45 5.72
C THR A 36 -7.09 -8.64 6.76
N ALA A 37 -7.22 -9.13 7.99
CA ALA A 37 -8.04 -8.49 9.03
C ALA A 37 -7.27 -8.47 10.35
N ALA A 38 -6.12 -7.80 10.35
CA ALA A 38 -5.16 -7.75 11.47
C ALA A 38 -4.62 -9.12 11.90
N THR A 39 -4.62 -10.11 10.98
CA THR A 39 -4.07 -11.44 11.21
C THR A 39 -3.68 -12.06 9.87
N VAL A 40 -2.54 -12.74 9.85
CA VAL A 40 -2.26 -13.75 8.80
C VAL A 40 -3.11 -14.97 9.12
N LYS A 41 -3.84 -15.50 8.14
CA LYS A 41 -4.83 -16.56 8.40
C LYS A 41 -4.14 -17.83 8.88
N ALA A 42 -4.68 -18.43 9.94
CA ALA A 42 -4.24 -19.70 10.51
C ALA A 42 -2.78 -19.74 11.06
N VAL A 43 -2.13 -18.58 11.21
CA VAL A 43 -0.80 -18.47 11.78
C VAL A 43 -0.83 -17.41 12.86
N ASN A 44 -0.38 -17.74 14.07
CA ASN A 44 -0.29 -16.76 15.15
C ASN A 44 1.00 -15.93 15.05
N GLN A 45 1.07 -14.80 15.78
CA GLN A 45 2.22 -13.89 15.70
C GLN A 45 3.53 -14.51 16.16
N GLN A 46 3.49 -15.46 17.09
CA GLN A 46 4.69 -16.16 17.53
C GLN A 46 5.25 -17.01 16.39
N GLN A 47 4.40 -17.78 15.70
CA GLN A 47 4.80 -18.61 14.56
C GLN A 47 5.31 -17.75 13.39
N LEU A 48 4.71 -16.58 13.13
CA LEU A 48 5.24 -15.65 12.13
C LEU A 48 6.68 -15.22 12.45
N LYS A 49 7.00 -14.99 13.73
CA LYS A 49 8.35 -14.58 14.16
C LYS A 49 9.33 -15.74 14.23
N SER A 50 8.93 -16.89 14.80
CA SER A 50 9.86 -18.00 15.08
C SER A 50 10.00 -18.97 13.92
N ASP A 51 8.89 -19.32 13.26
CA ASP A 51 8.83 -20.44 12.32
C ASP A 51 8.93 -19.92 10.88
N VAL A 52 8.17 -18.86 10.57
CA VAL A 52 8.21 -18.19 9.26
C VAL A 52 9.37 -17.19 9.18
N GLN A 53 9.78 -16.64 10.33
CA GLN A 53 10.81 -15.60 10.41
C GLN A 53 10.49 -14.39 9.53
N ALA A 54 9.20 -14.01 9.48
CA ALA A 54 8.75 -12.87 8.72
C ALA A 54 9.28 -11.57 9.34
N GLU A 55 10.02 -10.80 8.55
CA GLU A 55 10.55 -9.50 8.98
C GLU A 55 9.57 -8.35 8.74
N ILE A 56 8.59 -8.57 7.85
CA ILE A 56 7.55 -7.60 7.48
C ILE A 56 6.31 -8.34 7.00
N ILE A 57 5.13 -7.75 7.24
CA ILE A 57 3.85 -8.26 6.75
C ILE A 57 3.09 -7.19 5.96
N LEU A 58 2.14 -7.63 5.12
CA LEU A 58 1.22 -6.74 4.42
C LEU A 58 -0.14 -6.70 5.14
N GLY A 59 -0.58 -5.53 5.57
CA GLY A 59 -1.92 -5.27 6.09
C GLY A 59 -2.88 -4.78 5.01
N ASN A 60 -4.11 -5.31 4.99
CA ASN A 60 -5.11 -4.89 4.02
C ASN A 60 -5.97 -3.72 4.53
N THR A 61 -5.77 -2.54 3.97
CA THR A 61 -6.46 -1.31 4.38
C THR A 61 -7.97 -1.40 4.17
N TYR A 62 -8.41 -1.97 3.04
CA TYR A 62 -9.84 -2.08 2.74
C TYR A 62 -10.59 -2.86 3.81
N HIS A 63 -10.09 -4.04 4.19
CA HIS A 63 -10.73 -4.87 5.20
C HIS A 63 -10.65 -4.25 6.59
N LEU A 64 -9.48 -3.73 6.99
CA LEU A 64 -9.27 -3.10 8.29
C LEU A 64 -10.18 -1.87 8.50
N ASN A 65 -10.36 -1.07 7.46
CA ASN A 65 -11.22 0.11 7.48
C ASN A 65 -12.70 -0.24 7.62
N LEU A 66 -13.14 -1.38 7.08
CA LEU A 66 -14.53 -1.84 7.20
C LEU A 66 -14.80 -2.59 8.50
N ARG A 67 -13.87 -3.47 8.90
CA ARG A 67 -13.98 -4.27 10.11
C ARG A 67 -12.58 -4.67 10.60
N PRO A 68 -12.19 -4.29 11.81
CA PRO A 68 -12.99 -3.71 12.88
C PRO A 68 -13.38 -2.24 12.68
N GLY A 69 -12.75 -1.52 11.75
CA GLY A 69 -12.89 -0.08 11.59
C GLY A 69 -11.69 0.66 12.18
N THR A 70 -11.36 1.81 11.59
CA THR A 70 -10.19 2.61 11.97
C THR A 70 -10.27 3.16 13.38
N ASP A 71 -11.46 3.54 13.85
CA ASP A 71 -11.64 4.08 15.22
C ASP A 71 -11.22 3.06 16.30
N ILE A 72 -11.63 1.80 16.15
CA ILE A 72 -11.25 0.73 17.08
C ILE A 72 -9.73 0.49 17.07
N ILE A 73 -9.12 0.49 15.88
CA ILE A 73 -7.67 0.29 15.74
C ILE A 73 -6.91 1.49 16.33
N LYS A 74 -7.43 2.71 16.14
CA LYS A 74 -6.87 3.94 16.70
C LYS A 74 -6.89 3.90 18.22
N ASP A 75 -8.02 3.53 18.82
CA ASP A 75 -8.19 3.43 20.27
C ASP A 75 -7.29 2.36 20.89
N ALA A 76 -7.00 1.29 20.15
CA ALA A 76 -5.99 0.29 20.53
C ALA A 76 -4.53 0.78 20.42
N GLY A 77 -4.32 1.98 19.86
CA GLY A 77 -3.01 2.60 19.68
C GLY A 77 -2.28 2.16 18.40
N GLY A 78 -3.04 1.88 17.33
CA GLY A 78 -2.52 1.52 16.01
C GLY A 78 -2.52 0.02 15.74
N LEU A 79 -2.31 -0.36 14.48
CA LEU A 79 -2.41 -1.74 14.00
C LEU A 79 -1.39 -2.65 14.68
N HIS A 80 -0.16 -2.19 14.88
CA HIS A 80 0.89 -2.92 15.59
C HIS A 80 0.43 -3.40 16.97
N LYS A 81 -0.11 -2.49 17.79
CA LYS A 81 -0.64 -2.82 19.13
C LYS A 81 -1.89 -3.67 19.04
N PHE A 82 -2.80 -3.36 18.13
CA PHE A 82 -4.05 -4.09 17.94
C PHE A 82 -3.81 -5.58 17.63
N MET A 83 -2.82 -5.89 16.79
CA MET A 83 -2.51 -7.27 16.39
C MET A 83 -1.34 -7.91 17.14
N ASN A 84 -0.73 -7.21 18.09
CA ASN A 84 0.47 -7.63 18.81
C ASN A 84 1.65 -8.00 17.86
N TRP A 85 1.89 -7.13 16.88
CA TRP A 85 2.99 -7.24 15.91
C TRP A 85 3.90 -6.02 16.02
N ASP A 86 5.10 -6.22 16.55
CA ASP A 86 6.13 -5.21 16.84
C ASP A 86 7.21 -5.14 15.74
N TYR A 87 6.96 -5.76 14.60
CA TYR A 87 7.83 -5.74 13.41
C TYR A 87 7.19 -4.87 12.31
N PRO A 88 7.93 -4.54 11.25
CA PRO A 88 7.43 -3.71 10.16
C PRO A 88 6.09 -4.16 9.56
N ILE A 89 5.25 -3.19 9.19
CA ILE A 89 4.01 -3.41 8.42
C ILE A 89 4.02 -2.53 7.16
N LEU A 90 3.65 -3.13 6.02
CA LEU A 90 3.25 -2.40 4.83
C LEU A 90 1.73 -2.47 4.70
N THR A 91 1.04 -1.36 4.45
CA THR A 91 -0.41 -1.38 4.13
C THR A 91 -0.64 -1.12 2.65
N ASP A 92 -1.52 -1.89 2.03
CA ASP A 92 -2.01 -1.55 0.69
C ASP A 92 -2.91 -0.30 0.73
N SER A 93 -3.19 0.31 -0.43
CA SER A 93 -3.99 1.55 -0.49
C SER A 93 -5.51 1.29 -0.38
N GLY A 94 -5.93 0.02 -0.48
CA GLY A 94 -7.32 -0.41 -0.63
C GLY A 94 -7.88 -0.26 -2.06
N GLY A 95 -7.14 0.35 -2.99
CA GLY A 95 -7.58 0.60 -4.37
C GLY A 95 -7.92 -0.68 -5.13
N TYR A 96 -7.09 -1.72 -5.00
CA TYR A 96 -7.29 -3.00 -5.68
C TYR A 96 -8.53 -3.75 -5.19
N GLN A 97 -8.84 -3.73 -3.90
CA GLN A 97 -10.04 -4.43 -3.40
C GLN A 97 -11.31 -3.73 -3.87
N VAL A 98 -11.31 -2.40 -3.91
CA VAL A 98 -12.41 -1.65 -4.56
C VAL A 98 -12.44 -1.97 -6.06
N PHE A 99 -11.29 -2.14 -6.72
CA PHE A 99 -11.19 -2.64 -8.10
C PHE A 99 -11.75 -4.07 -8.29
N SER A 100 -11.66 -4.94 -7.30
CA SER A 100 -12.23 -6.29 -7.39
C SER A 100 -13.77 -6.30 -7.29
N LEU A 101 -14.38 -5.21 -6.79
CA LEU A 101 -15.83 -5.06 -6.60
C LEU A 101 -16.50 -4.32 -7.77
N ALA A 102 -16.18 -4.71 -9.00
CA ALA A 102 -16.52 -3.98 -10.23
C ALA A 102 -18.00 -3.63 -10.41
N GLU A 103 -18.92 -4.49 -9.95
CA GLU A 103 -20.36 -4.27 -10.13
C GLU A 103 -20.94 -3.18 -9.21
N ILE A 104 -20.26 -2.85 -8.12
CA ILE A 104 -20.80 -2.00 -7.04
C ILE A 104 -19.94 -0.76 -6.77
N ARG A 105 -19.09 -0.36 -7.72
CA ARG A 105 -18.25 0.84 -7.61
C ARG A 105 -18.55 1.90 -8.67
N LYS A 106 -18.25 3.15 -8.32
CA LYS A 106 -18.21 4.30 -9.24
C LYS A 106 -16.88 5.03 -9.05
N ILE A 107 -16.05 5.01 -10.09
CA ILE A 107 -14.78 5.74 -10.14
C ILE A 107 -15.05 7.16 -10.67
N THR A 108 -14.46 8.14 -9.99
CA THR A 108 -14.49 9.58 -10.34
C THR A 108 -13.09 10.16 -10.19
N GLU A 109 -12.83 11.39 -10.60
CA GLU A 109 -11.51 12.01 -10.40
C GLU A 109 -11.20 12.21 -8.91
N GLU A 110 -12.23 12.34 -8.08
CA GLU A 110 -12.18 12.61 -6.66
C GLU A 110 -11.78 11.36 -5.86
N GLY A 111 -12.16 10.18 -6.35
CA GLY A 111 -11.95 8.90 -5.69
C GLY A 111 -12.96 7.85 -6.16
N VAL A 112 -13.18 6.83 -5.34
CA VAL A 112 -14.06 5.71 -5.63
C VAL A 112 -15.16 5.59 -4.60
N ALA A 113 -16.41 5.68 -5.05
CA ALA A 113 -17.57 5.31 -4.25
C ALA A 113 -17.85 3.81 -4.42
N PHE A 114 -18.11 3.09 -3.33
CA PHE A 114 -18.42 1.67 -3.38
C PHE A 114 -19.42 1.27 -2.28
N GLN A 115 -20.03 0.10 -2.44
CA GLN A 115 -20.87 -0.50 -1.41
C GLN A 115 -20.06 -1.53 -0.61
N SER A 116 -20.13 -1.45 0.72
CA SER A 116 -19.51 -2.41 1.63
C SER A 116 -20.15 -3.79 1.46
N HIS A 117 -19.32 -4.81 1.28
CA HIS A 117 -19.76 -6.20 1.20
C HIS A 117 -20.19 -6.79 2.56
N ILE A 118 -19.94 -6.07 3.67
CA ILE A 118 -20.24 -6.51 5.03
C ILE A 118 -21.67 -6.14 5.42
N ASP A 119 -22.08 -4.90 5.16
CA ASP A 119 -23.32 -4.30 5.68
C ASP A 119 -24.12 -3.54 4.62
N GLY A 120 -23.64 -3.48 3.37
CA GLY A 120 -24.30 -2.74 2.31
C GLY A 120 -24.19 -1.21 2.43
N SER A 121 -23.40 -0.68 3.39
CA SER A 121 -23.22 0.76 3.54
C SER A 121 -22.47 1.35 2.34
N ARG A 122 -22.87 2.55 1.88
CA ARG A 122 -22.13 3.28 0.85
C ARG A 122 -20.92 3.96 1.48
N ARG A 123 -19.76 3.76 0.89
CA ARG A 123 -18.48 4.28 1.33
C ARG A 123 -17.80 5.02 0.18
N PHE A 124 -16.84 5.87 0.52
CA PHE A 124 -16.04 6.62 -0.44
C PHE A 124 -14.58 6.57 -0.01
N LEU A 125 -13.69 6.33 -0.96
CA LEU A 125 -12.24 6.30 -0.76
C LEU A 125 -11.59 7.21 -1.81
N SER A 126 -10.98 8.29 -1.33
CA SER A 126 -10.11 9.19 -2.09
C SER A 126 -8.62 8.95 -1.75
N PRO A 127 -7.69 9.49 -2.57
CA PRO A 127 -6.27 9.57 -2.23
C PRO A 127 -5.98 10.02 -0.79
N GLU A 128 -6.60 11.12 -0.35
CA GLU A 128 -6.40 11.71 0.97
C GLU A 128 -6.92 10.78 2.06
N THR A 129 -8.16 10.28 1.91
CA THR A 129 -8.73 9.37 2.92
C THR A 129 -7.99 8.03 3.00
N SER A 130 -7.42 7.53 1.89
CA SER A 130 -6.58 6.33 1.90
C SER A 130 -5.29 6.56 2.72
N VAL A 131 -4.66 7.73 2.55
CA VAL A 131 -3.51 8.12 3.37
C VAL A 131 -3.92 8.29 4.84
N ASP A 132 -5.04 8.97 5.14
CA ASP A 132 -5.53 9.16 6.51
C ASP A 132 -5.82 7.82 7.22
N ILE A 133 -6.46 6.88 6.51
CA ILE A 133 -6.68 5.53 7.04
C ILE A 133 -5.34 4.87 7.36
N GLN A 134 -4.37 4.92 6.45
CA GLN A 134 -3.05 4.32 6.68
C GLN A 134 -2.25 5.05 7.78
N ARG A 135 -2.45 6.35 7.98
CA ARG A 135 -1.95 7.10 9.16
C ARG A 135 -2.55 6.56 10.45
N ILE A 136 -3.86 6.30 10.46
CA ILE A 136 -4.57 5.70 11.60
C ILE A 136 -4.15 4.25 11.85
N LEU A 137 -3.92 3.46 10.80
CA LEU A 137 -3.39 2.12 10.96
C LEU A 137 -1.96 2.15 11.52
N GLY A 138 -1.17 3.16 11.15
CA GLY A 138 0.18 3.32 11.67
C GLY A 138 1.17 2.29 11.14
N SER A 139 1.06 1.92 9.86
CA SER A 139 2.04 1.05 9.19
C SER A 139 3.33 1.81 8.86
N ASP A 140 4.48 1.12 8.84
CA ASP A 140 5.76 1.70 8.46
C ASP A 140 5.80 2.17 7.00
N ILE A 141 5.18 1.39 6.11
CA ILE A 141 5.09 1.68 4.68
C ILE A 141 3.61 1.78 4.30
N ILE A 142 3.24 2.88 3.67
CA ILE A 142 1.90 3.09 3.12
C ILE A 142 2.00 3.08 1.59
N MET A 143 1.03 2.45 0.93
CA MET A 143 0.96 2.48 -0.52
C MET A 143 0.11 3.67 -0.97
N ALA A 144 0.58 4.39 -1.99
CA ALA A 144 -0.19 5.48 -2.59
C ALA A 144 -1.49 4.93 -3.23
N PHE A 145 -2.54 5.74 -3.26
CA PHE A 145 -3.80 5.35 -3.89
C PHE A 145 -3.67 5.41 -5.41
N ASP A 146 -4.02 4.32 -6.08
CA ASP A 146 -3.95 4.16 -7.53
C ASP A 146 -5.24 3.57 -8.09
N GLU A 147 -5.38 3.67 -9.41
CA GLU A 147 -6.43 2.97 -10.14
C GLU A 147 -5.81 1.81 -10.91
N CYS A 148 -6.11 0.59 -10.48
CA CYS A 148 -5.59 -0.60 -11.13
C CYS A 148 -6.16 -0.70 -12.55
N THR A 149 -5.29 -0.60 -13.55
CA THR A 149 -5.70 -0.69 -14.96
C THR A 149 -6.28 -2.08 -15.23
N PRO A 150 -7.50 -2.19 -15.80
CA PRO A 150 -8.08 -3.50 -16.10
C PRO A 150 -7.22 -4.29 -17.08
N TYR A 151 -7.26 -5.62 -16.99
CA TYR A 151 -6.58 -6.52 -17.92
C TYR A 151 -7.52 -7.66 -18.37
N PRO A 152 -7.60 -7.94 -19.69
CA PRO A 152 -7.05 -7.15 -20.80
C PRO A 152 -7.77 -5.78 -20.95
N CYS A 153 -7.09 -4.80 -21.54
CA CYS A 153 -7.68 -3.49 -21.89
C CYS A 153 -7.08 -2.95 -23.19
N SER A 154 -7.71 -1.92 -23.75
CA SER A 154 -7.14 -1.16 -24.87
C SER A 154 -6.04 -0.20 -24.40
N GLU A 155 -5.16 0.23 -25.30
CA GLU A 155 -4.14 1.23 -24.99
C GLU A 155 -4.78 2.56 -24.58
N GLU A 156 -5.92 2.92 -25.20
CA GLU A 156 -6.67 4.12 -24.85
C GLU A 156 -7.20 4.08 -23.42
N ASP A 157 -7.74 2.94 -22.98
CA ASP A 157 -8.22 2.76 -21.61
C ASP A 157 -7.07 2.77 -20.62
N ALA A 158 -5.94 2.14 -20.98
CA ALA A 158 -4.72 2.19 -20.17
C ALA A 158 -4.17 3.62 -20.03
N VAL A 159 -4.24 4.45 -21.07
CA VAL A 159 -3.86 5.87 -21.00
C VAL A 159 -4.78 6.65 -20.07
N LYS A 160 -6.10 6.43 -20.16
CA LYS A 160 -7.08 7.10 -19.27
C LYS A 160 -6.83 6.71 -17.80
N SER A 161 -6.64 5.42 -17.56
CA SER A 161 -6.33 4.84 -16.26
C SER A 161 -5.03 5.41 -15.67
N LEU A 162 -3.97 5.46 -16.48
CA LEU A 162 -2.69 5.98 -16.06
C LEU A 162 -2.77 7.46 -15.67
N LYS A 163 -3.47 8.29 -16.47
CA LYS A 163 -3.68 9.70 -16.15
C LYS A 163 -4.40 9.90 -14.82
N LEU A 164 -5.41 9.08 -14.54
CA LEU A 164 -6.11 9.13 -13.26
C LEU A 164 -5.19 8.72 -12.11
N THR A 165 -4.44 7.63 -12.28
CA THR A 165 -3.42 7.18 -11.31
C THR A 165 -2.40 8.26 -11.01
N HIS A 166 -1.88 8.98 -12.01
CA HIS A 166 -0.91 10.08 -11.78
C HIS A 166 -1.52 11.23 -10.98
N LYS A 167 -2.77 11.61 -11.27
CA LYS A 167 -3.49 12.63 -10.49
C LYS A 167 -3.67 12.21 -9.04
N TRP A 168 -4.12 10.97 -8.81
CA TRP A 168 -4.31 10.42 -7.47
C TRP A 168 -3.01 10.23 -6.71
N LEU A 169 -1.95 9.81 -7.40
CA LEU A 169 -0.64 9.67 -6.81
C LEU A 169 -0.12 11.01 -6.32
N LYS A 170 -0.23 12.07 -7.13
CA LYS A 170 0.15 13.42 -6.72
C LYS A 170 -0.61 13.87 -5.47
N ARG A 171 -1.92 13.68 -5.44
CA ARG A 171 -2.76 13.99 -4.28
C ARG A 171 -2.37 13.19 -3.04
N SER A 172 -2.08 11.89 -3.20
CA SER A 172 -1.64 11.02 -2.10
C SER A 172 -0.33 11.51 -1.49
N VAL A 173 0.66 11.83 -2.33
CA VAL A 173 1.99 12.30 -1.87
C VAL A 173 1.90 13.70 -1.26
N ASP A 174 1.17 14.63 -1.89
CA ASP A 174 0.98 15.98 -1.38
C ASP A 174 0.25 15.95 0.00
N HIS A 175 -0.77 15.10 0.15
CA HIS A 175 -1.48 14.92 1.43
C HIS A 175 -0.61 14.22 2.49
N PHE A 176 0.15 13.20 2.10
CA PHE A 176 1.09 12.53 2.99
C PHE A 176 2.15 13.49 3.55
N ASN A 177 2.68 14.39 2.71
CA ASN A 177 3.69 15.37 3.10
C ASN A 177 3.15 16.51 3.97
N THR A 178 1.84 16.76 3.95
CA THR A 178 1.20 17.81 4.76
C THR A 178 0.55 17.28 6.05
N THR A 179 0.58 15.96 6.26
CA THR A 179 0.05 15.29 7.46
C THR A 179 1.17 14.64 8.28
N GLU A 180 0.98 14.54 9.59
CA GLU A 180 1.94 13.92 10.50
C GLU A 180 1.51 12.50 10.88
N SER A 181 2.47 11.69 11.35
CA SER A 181 2.18 10.38 11.91
C SER A 181 1.55 10.49 13.30
N LEU A 182 0.74 9.49 13.68
CA LEU A 182 -0.04 9.54 14.93
C LEU A 182 0.63 8.87 16.13
N TYR A 183 1.65 8.03 15.91
CA TYR A 183 2.16 7.09 16.91
C TYR A 183 3.63 7.30 17.29
N GLY A 184 4.19 8.49 16.99
CA GLY A 184 5.54 8.86 17.41
C GLY A 184 6.67 8.25 16.58
N PHE A 185 6.37 7.75 15.39
CA PHE A 185 7.36 7.31 14.41
C PHE A 185 6.96 7.72 13.00
N ASP A 186 7.93 7.89 12.11
CA ASP A 186 7.66 8.26 10.73
C ASP A 186 7.20 7.06 9.90
N GLN A 187 6.21 7.30 9.05
CA GLN A 187 5.79 6.36 8.01
C GLN A 187 6.46 6.76 6.69
N THR A 188 6.37 5.92 5.68
CA THR A 188 6.91 6.18 4.34
C THR A 188 5.88 5.84 3.27
N ILE A 189 5.71 6.69 2.26
CA ILE A 189 4.81 6.43 1.13
C ILE A 189 5.53 5.81 -0.07
N PHE A 190 4.95 4.75 -0.62
CA PHE A 190 5.43 4.08 -1.85
C PHE A 190 4.46 4.36 -3.01
N PRO A 191 4.86 5.15 -4.02
CA PRO A 191 4.14 5.25 -5.29
C PRO A 191 4.06 3.94 -6.06
N ILE A 192 3.05 3.83 -6.93
CA ILE A 192 2.80 2.64 -7.76
C ILE A 192 2.92 3.03 -9.24
N VAL A 193 3.79 2.32 -9.96
CA VAL A 193 3.91 2.41 -11.42
C VAL A 193 2.80 1.60 -12.07
N GLN A 194 1.97 2.23 -12.90
CA GLN A 194 0.92 1.61 -13.70
C GLN A 194 1.24 1.70 -15.20
N GLY A 195 0.32 1.24 -16.06
CA GLY A 195 0.48 1.28 -17.53
C GLY A 195 0.19 -0.04 -18.24
N SER A 196 -0.41 -1.02 -17.55
CA SER A 196 -0.75 -2.33 -18.11
C SER A 196 0.47 -3.00 -18.77
N VAL A 197 0.29 -3.66 -19.90
CA VAL A 197 1.33 -4.32 -20.69
C VAL A 197 2.02 -3.40 -21.70
N TYR A 198 1.68 -2.10 -21.72
CA TYR A 198 2.17 -1.16 -22.71
C TYR A 198 3.49 -0.52 -22.27
N ASN A 199 4.60 -0.92 -22.91
CA ASN A 199 5.94 -0.47 -22.55
C ASN A 199 6.08 1.07 -22.49
N LYS A 200 5.49 1.80 -23.45
CA LYS A 200 5.55 3.27 -23.47
C LYS A 200 4.89 3.89 -22.23
N LEU A 201 3.74 3.37 -21.84
CA LEU A 201 3.00 3.83 -20.66
C LEU A 201 3.74 3.48 -19.36
N ARG A 202 4.37 2.30 -19.29
CA ARG A 202 5.21 1.91 -18.15
C ARG A 202 6.42 2.83 -17.98
N VAL A 203 7.09 3.20 -19.07
CA VAL A 203 8.22 4.14 -19.04
C VAL A 203 7.76 5.53 -18.60
N GLU A 204 6.68 6.05 -19.17
CA GLU A 204 6.08 7.33 -18.76
C GLU A 204 5.73 7.33 -17.27
N SER A 205 5.07 6.25 -16.81
CA SER A 205 4.71 6.11 -15.40
C SER A 205 5.92 6.03 -14.48
N ALA A 206 6.96 5.28 -14.85
CA ALA A 206 8.18 5.16 -14.05
C ALA A 206 8.92 6.50 -13.93
N GLN A 207 8.96 7.29 -15.01
CA GLN A 207 9.53 8.63 -15.00
C GLN A 207 8.75 9.58 -14.08
N PHE A 208 7.41 9.58 -14.17
CA PHE A 208 6.57 10.37 -13.30
C PHE A 208 6.73 9.98 -11.82
N VAL A 209 6.62 8.68 -11.52
CA VAL A 209 6.77 8.13 -10.17
C VAL A 209 8.14 8.48 -9.57
N SER A 210 9.22 8.29 -10.35
CA SER A 210 10.58 8.63 -9.92
C SER A 210 10.75 10.13 -9.61
N SER A 211 10.08 11.01 -10.37
CA SER A 211 10.17 12.46 -10.17
C SER A 211 9.61 12.93 -8.82
N LEU A 212 8.79 12.12 -8.15
CA LEU A 212 8.24 12.40 -6.82
C LEU A 212 9.26 12.14 -5.68
N ASN A 213 10.42 11.54 -5.98
CA ASN A 213 11.51 11.28 -5.03
C ASN A 213 11.08 10.60 -3.71
N CYS A 214 10.10 9.70 -3.80
CA CYS A 214 9.69 8.86 -2.68
C CYS A 214 10.75 7.78 -2.37
N HIS A 215 10.69 7.19 -1.19
CA HIS A 215 11.72 6.25 -0.70
C HIS A 215 11.70 4.87 -1.37
N GLY A 216 10.63 4.52 -2.09
CA GLY A 216 10.50 3.25 -2.79
C GLY A 216 9.44 3.34 -3.88
N ASN A 217 9.47 2.42 -4.84
CA ASN A 217 8.55 2.37 -5.97
C ASN A 217 8.00 0.96 -6.12
N ALA A 218 6.69 0.83 -6.26
CA ALA A 218 6.02 -0.43 -6.56
C ALA A 218 5.68 -0.54 -8.05
N ILE A 219 5.52 -1.76 -8.53
CA ILE A 219 5.02 -2.07 -9.88
C ILE A 219 3.63 -2.70 -9.69
N GLY A 220 2.59 -1.98 -10.13
CA GLY A 220 1.20 -2.42 -10.06
C GLY A 220 0.67 -3.03 -11.34
#